data_AF-A0A7C6X965-F1
#
_entry.id   AF-A0A7C6X965-F1
#
_cell.length_a   1.000
_cell.length_b   1.000
_cell.length_c   1.000
_cell.angle_alpha   90.00
_cell.angle_beta   90.00
_cell.angle_gamma   90.00
#
_symmetry.space_group_name_H-M   'P 1'
#
loop_
_entity.id
_entity.type
_entity.pdbx_description
1 polymer ?
#
loop_
_entity_poly.entity_id
_entity_poly.type
_entity_poly.pdbx_seq_one_letter_code
_entity_poly.pdbx_strand_id
1 'polypeptide(L)' 'MLILLCVIMVVLLLLGFPMMVPLAVGTLFMMFTDMTFFGPDQAVSWMVNGVGSWVLAAVPMFIFAADILTKGHT' A
#
# COMPACT_ATOMS: atom_id res chain seq x y z
N MET A 1 6.13 14.85 -4.14
CA MET A 1 6.16 13.60 -3.37
C MET A 1 5.72 12.36 -4.13
N LEU A 2 4.58 12.35 -4.84
CA LEU A 2 4.07 11.12 -5.48
C LEU A 2 5.09 10.42 -6.38
N ILE A 3 5.74 11.17 -7.27
CA ILE A 3 6.75 10.62 -8.20
C ILE A 3 7.94 10.03 -7.43
N LEU A 4 8.42 10.71 -6.38
CA LEU A 4 9.50 10.21 -5.53
C LEU A 4 9.12 8.90 -4.82
N LEU A 5 7.90 8.81 -4.27
CA LEU A 5 7.40 7.58 -3.66
C LEU A 5 7.29 6.44 -4.68
N CYS A 6 6.74 6.71 -5.87
CA CYS A 6 6.70 5.72 -6.95
C CYS A 6 8.10 5.24 -7.34
N VAL A 7 9.07 6.15 -7.46
CA VAL A 7 10.46 5.80 -7.77
C VAL A 7 11.05 4.93 -6.67
N ILE A 8 10.91 5.30 -5.40
CA ILE A 8 11.40 4.52 -4.25
C ILE A 8 10.80 3.11 -4.26
N MET A 9 9.49 3.00 -4.46
CA MET A 9 8.78 1.72 -4.48
C MET A 9 9.22 0.85 -5.65
N VAL A 10 9.31 1.39 -6.86
CA VAL A 10 9.74 0.66 -8.05
C VAL A 10 11.18 0.20 -7.92
N VAL A 11 12.09 1.06 -7.44
CA VAL A 11 13.50 0.70 -7.26
C VAL A 11 13.67 -0.43 -6.24
N LEU A 12 12.95 -0.37 -5.11
CA LEU A 12 13.01 -1.43 -4.08
C LEU A 12 12.44 -2.76 -4.58
N LEU A 13 11.37 -2.72 -5.38
CA LEU A 13 10.82 -3.93 -6.01
C LEU A 13 11.77 -4.51 -7.07
N LEU A 14 12.44 -3.67 -7.86
CA LEU A 14 13.45 -4.13 -8.82
C LEU A 14 14.68 -4.75 -8.15
N LEU A 15 15.02 -4.31 -6.93
CA LEU A 15 16.01 -4.94 -6.07
C LEU A 15 15.55 -6.28 -5.47
N GLY A 16 14.31 -6.70 -5.72
CA GLY A 16 13.75 -7.97 -5.25
C GLY A 16 13.25 -7.96 -3.82
N PHE A 17 13.13 -6.78 -3.18
CA PHE A 17 12.58 -6.72 -1.83
C PHE A 17 11.09 -7.07 -1.81
N PRO A 18 10.61 -7.80 -0.78
CA PRO A 18 9.20 -8.10 -0.63
C PRO A 18 8.40 -6.82 -0.42
N MET A 19 7.15 -6.77 -0.89
CA MET A 19 6.29 -5.57 -0.92
C MET A 19 6.14 -4.83 0.43
N MET A 20 6.35 -5.52 1.55
CA MET A 20 6.38 -4.92 2.89
C MET A 20 7.47 -3.85 3.06
N VAL A 21 8.64 -4.06 2.45
CA VAL A 21 9.79 -3.15 2.55
C VAL A 21 9.55 -1.83 1.80
N PRO A 22 9.11 -1.83 0.51
CA PRO A 22 8.68 -0.62 -0.16
C PRO A 22 7.64 0.19 0.61
N LEU A 23 6.67 -0.47 1.27
CA LEU A 23 5.64 0.20 2.05
C LEU A 23 6.22 0.86 3.32
N ALA A 24 7.09 0.16 4.05
CA ALA A 24 7.74 0.70 5.24
C ALA A 24 8.69 1.87 4.91
N VAL A 25 9.46 1.77 3.83
CA VAL A 25 10.36 2.86 3.40
C VAL A 25 9.55 4.07 2.93
N GLY A 26 8.44 3.86 2.22
CA GLY A 26 7.54 4.94 1.80
C GLY A 26 6.91 5.69 2.97
N THR A 27 6.46 4.99 4.02
CA THR A 27 5.90 5.63 5.22
C THR A 27 6.97 6.39 6.01
N LEU A 28 8.16 5.81 6.18
CA LEU A 28 9.29 6.49 6.82
C LEU A 28 9.72 7.73 6.04
N PHE A 29 9.83 7.63 4.72
CA PHE A 29 10.17 8.78 3.86
C PHE A 29 9.16 9.91 4.03
N MET A 30 7.86 9.61 4.06
CA MET A 30 6.81 10.61 4.30
C MET A 30 6.93 11.24 5.69
N MET A 31 7.22 10.46 6.73
CA MET A 31 7.42 10.97 8.09
C MET A 31 8.60 11.95 8.19
N PHE A 32 9.68 11.73 7.43
CA PHE A 32 10.84 12.63 7.42
C PHE A 32 10.68 13.87 6.53
N THR A 33 9.59 13.97 5.77
CA THR A 33 9.33 15.13 4.89
C THR A 33 8.51 16.25 5.55
N ASP A 34 8.39 16.25 6.88
CA ASP A 34 7.70 17.27 7.70
C ASP A 34 6.35 17.74 7.12
N MET A 35 5.53 16.77 6.69
CA MET A 35 4.19 17.05 6.22
C MET A 35 3.28 17.39 7.41
N THR A 36 2.65 18.56 7.38
CA THR A 36 1.77 19.06 8.46
C THR A 36 0.59 18.13 8.79
N PHE A 37 0.21 17.24 7.88
CA PHE A 37 -0.91 16.30 8.02
C PHE A 37 -0.47 14.85 8.27
N PHE A 38 0.84 14.57 8.26
CA PHE A 38 1.37 13.22 8.28
C PHE A 38 2.54 13.08 9.26
N GLY A 39 2.20 12.99 10.54
CA GLY A 39 3.15 12.84 11.63
C GLY A 39 3.36 11.38 12.09
N PRO A 40 4.30 11.16 13.03
CA PRO A 40 4.53 9.85 13.65
C PRO A 40 3.28 9.26 14.28
N ASP A 41 2.41 10.10 14.85
CA ASP A 41 1.16 9.68 15.49
C ASP A 41 0.20 9.01 14.49
N GLN A 42 0.12 9.51 13.25
CA GLN A 42 -0.67 8.89 12.18
C GLN A 42 -0.11 7.51 11.80
N ALA A 43 1.21 7.39 11.65
CA ALA A 43 1.85 6.14 11.28
C ALA A 43 1.61 5.05 12.34
N VAL A 44 1.76 5.40 13.62
CA VAL A 44 1.48 4.50 14.75
C VAL A 44 0.00 4.15 14.80
N SER A 45 -0.90 5.12 14.57
CA SER A 45 -2.35 4.86 14.53
C SER A 45 -2.71 3.86 13.45
N TRP A 46 -2.09 3.90 12.27
CA TRP A 46 -2.35 2.94 11.21
C TRP A 46 -1.83 1.53 11.53
N MET A 47 -0.71 1.43 12.24
CA MET A 47 -0.22 0.15 12.74
C MET A 47 -1.16 -0.48 13.76
N VAL A 48 -1.78 0.32 14.64
CA VAL A 48 -2.72 -0.17 15.67
C VAL A 48 -4.11 -0.45 15.10
N ASN A 49 -4.64 0.43 14.26
CA ASN A 49 -5.98 0.28 13.69
C ASN A 49 -6.01 -0.78 12.57
N GLY A 50 -4.87 -1.07 11.94
CA GLY A 50 -4.77 -2.03 10.87
C GLY A 50 -5.64 -1.63 9.67
N VAL A 51 -6.13 -2.64 8.95
CA VAL A 51 -6.97 -2.44 7.76
C VAL A 51 -8.44 -2.41 8.16
N GLY A 52 -9.14 -1.34 7.76
CA GLY A 52 -10.57 -1.21 8.04
C GLY A 52 -11.41 -2.34 7.44
N SER A 53 -12.47 -2.75 8.14
CA SER A 53 -13.37 -3.84 7.74
C SER A 53 -13.92 -3.69 6.32
N TRP A 54 -14.24 -2.46 5.89
CA TRP A 54 -14.71 -2.18 4.53
C TRP A 54 -13.66 -2.48 3.45
N VAL A 55 -12.37 -2.27 3.76
CA VAL A 55 -11.27 -2.58 2.84
C VAL A 55 -11.04 -4.09 2.76
N LEU A 56 -11.25 -4.82 3.86
CA LEU A 56 -11.20 -6.29 3.85
C LEU A 56 -12.29 -6.91 2.96
N ALA A 57 -13.44 -6.25 2.81
CA ALA A 57 -14.48 -6.66 1.86
C ALA A 57 -14.07 -6.47 0.39
N ALA A 58 -13.05 -5.65 0.10
CA ALA A 58 -12.53 -5.52 -1.26
C ALA A 58 -11.82 -6.81 -1.72
N VAL A 59 -11.27 -7.61 -0.81
CA VAL A 59 -10.57 -8.87 -1.14
C VAL A 59 -11.48 -9.88 -1.83
N PRO A 60 -12.64 -10.29 -1.27
CA PRO A 60 -13.56 -11.18 -1.97
C PRO A 60 -14.13 -10.57 -3.25
N MET A 61 -14.33 -9.25 -3.32
CA MET A 61 -14.77 -8.58 -4.56
C MET A 61 -13.71 -8.65 -5.66
N PHE A 62 -12.42 -8.51 -5.32
CA PHE A 62 -11.32 -8.68 -6.27
C PHE A 62 -11.20 -10.13 -6.75
N ILE A 63 -11.35 -11.10 -5.85
CA ILE A 63 -11.36 -12.53 -6.21
C ILE A 63 -12.56 -12.83 -7.12
N PHE A 64 -13.74 -12.29 -6.81
CA PHE A 64 -14.95 -12.46 -7.62
C PHE A 64 -14.81 -11.84 -9.01
N ALA A 65 -14.25 -10.63 -9.10
CA ALA A 65 -13.99 -9.98 -10.38
C ALA A 65 -12.96 -10.76 -11.22
N ALA A 66 -11.89 -11.26 -10.60
CA ALA A 66 -10.91 -12.12 -11.26
C ALA A 66 -11.57 -13.40 -11.79
N ASP A 67 -12.44 -14.02 -11.00
CA ASP A 67 -13.20 -15.21 -11.40
C ASP A 67 -14.09 -14.91 -12.63
N ILE A 68 -14.85 -13.81 -12.64
CA ILE A 68 -15.61 -13.37 -13.83
C ILE A 68 -14.70 -13.16 -15.05
N LEU A 69 -13.56 -12.49 -14.87
CA LEU A 69 -12.63 -12.18 -15.95
C LEU A 69 -12.04 -13.47 -16.56
N THR A 70 -11.74 -14.46 -15.73
CA THR A 70 -11.19 -15.76 -16.16
C THR A 70 -12.25 -16.73 -16.70
N LYS A 71 -13.53 -16.51 -16.36
CA LYS A 71 -14.64 -17.40 -16.74
C LYS A 71 -15.04 -17.34 -18.21
N GLY A 72 -14.41 -16.48 -19.01
CA GLY A 72 -14.38 -16.51 -20.47
C GLY A 72 -15.49 -17.35 -21.11
N HIS A 73 -16.74 -16.87 -21.03
CA HIS A 73 -17.78 -17.40 -21.90
C HIS A 73 -17.41 -16.90 -23.31
N THR A 74 -17.10 -17.84 -24.20
CA THR A 74 -16.77 -17.61 -25.62
C THR A 74 -17.85 -16.80 -26.31
#